data_AF-A0A392LYM8-F1
#
_entry.id   AF-A0A392LYM8-F1
#
_cell.length_a   1.000
_cell.length_b   1.000
_cell.length_c   1.000
_cell.angle_alpha   90.00
_cell.angle_beta   90.00
_cell.angle_gamma   90.00
#
_symmetry.space_group_name_H-M   'P 1'
#
loop_
_entity.id
_entity.type
_entity.pdbx_description
1 polymer ?
#
loop_
_entity_poly.entity_id
_entity_poly.type
_entity_poly.pdbx_seq_one_letter_code
_entity_poly.pdbx_strand_id
1 'polypeptide(L)'
;MARNKEALLLLLDVGPSMHYVLPEVEKVCSMLVQKKLIYNKYDEVGIVLFGTEDTDNELTTEVGGYQHVVVSKNSKVVDGDIVEALQQLPRGTADGDYLVLDAVIVAMDMLIKKFGETNKGKKRLCLITNAQCPIKDPYEGSKEEQVTTIAKQMTAH
;
A
#
# COMPACT_ATOMS: atom_id res chain seq x y z
N MET A 1 15.22 1.06 -23.06
CA MET A 1 14.38 -0.13 -22.79
C MET A 1 13.57 0.07 -21.50
N ALA A 2 12.65 1.06 -21.46
CA ALA A 2 11.94 1.47 -20.24
C ALA A 2 10.45 1.09 -20.21
N ARG A 3 9.93 0.41 -21.25
CA ARG A 3 8.48 0.29 -21.49
C ARG A 3 7.76 -0.77 -20.66
N ASN A 4 8.47 -1.68 -19.99
CA ASN A 4 7.87 -2.80 -19.23
C ASN A 4 8.14 -2.78 -17.71
N LYS A 5 8.75 -1.71 -17.17
CA LYS A 5 9.01 -1.60 -15.73
C LYS A 5 7.69 -1.36 -14.98
N GLU A 6 7.40 -2.21 -14.01
CA GLU A 6 6.21 -2.08 -13.15
C GLU A 6 6.60 -1.51 -11.79
N ALA A 7 5.79 -0.57 -11.28
CA ALA A 7 5.78 -0.18 -9.88
C ALA A 7 4.57 -0.81 -9.19
N LEU A 8 4.84 -1.74 -8.28
CA LEU A 8 3.87 -2.44 -7.46
C LEU A 8 3.89 -1.87 -6.04
N LEU A 9 2.75 -1.48 -5.51
CA LEU A 9 2.58 -1.20 -4.09
C LEU A 9 1.69 -2.28 -3.47
N LEU A 10 2.20 -2.95 -2.44
CA LEU A 10 1.48 -3.91 -1.62
C LEU A 10 0.86 -3.18 -0.43
N LEU A 11 -0.46 -3.20 -0.31
CA LEU A 11 -1.20 -2.64 0.81
C LEU A 11 -1.69 -3.81 1.65
N LEU A 12 -1.13 -3.95 2.84
CA LEU A 12 -1.33 -5.12 3.70
C LEU A 12 -2.03 -4.70 4.98
N ASP A 13 -3.20 -5.28 5.20
CA ASP A 13 -3.93 -5.16 6.46
C ASP A 13 -3.27 -6.04 7.53
N VAL A 14 -2.77 -5.39 8.57
CA VAL A 14 -2.15 -6.04 9.73
C VAL A 14 -2.99 -5.89 11.01
N GLY A 15 -4.25 -5.48 10.87
CA GLY A 15 -5.17 -5.32 11.99
C GLY A 15 -5.56 -6.65 12.65
N PRO A 16 -6.14 -6.62 13.87
CA PRO A 16 -6.49 -7.81 14.63
C PRO A 16 -7.35 -8.84 13.87
N SER A 17 -8.25 -8.38 13.00
CA SER A 17 -9.11 -9.25 12.19
C SER A 17 -8.32 -10.09 11.17
N MET A 18 -7.13 -9.64 10.75
CA MET A 18 -6.29 -10.32 9.76
C MET A 18 -5.20 -11.22 10.36
N HIS A 19 -4.98 -11.15 11.67
CA HIS A 19 -3.90 -11.85 12.38
C HIS A 19 -3.87 -13.36 12.09
N TYR A 20 -5.01 -14.01 11.94
CA TYR A 20 -5.05 -15.46 11.69
C TYR A 20 -4.55 -15.84 10.29
N VAL A 21 -4.64 -14.93 9.31
CA VAL A 21 -4.25 -15.16 7.90
C VAL A 21 -2.91 -14.49 7.54
N LEU A 22 -2.37 -13.65 8.41
CA LEU A 22 -1.07 -12.98 8.19
C LEU A 22 0.06 -13.94 7.80
N PRO A 23 0.23 -15.14 8.42
CA PRO A 23 1.29 -16.06 8.00
C PRO A 23 1.17 -16.51 6.53
N GLU A 24 -0.06 -16.70 6.04
CA GLU A 24 -0.32 -17.00 4.63
C GLU A 24 -0.03 -15.79 3.74
N VAL A 25 -0.40 -14.58 4.18
CA VAL A 25 -0.12 -13.32 3.48
C VAL A 25 1.39 -13.11 3.35
N GLU A 26 2.15 -13.25 4.43
CA GLU A 26 3.62 -13.19 4.46
C GLU A 26 4.23 -14.12 3.41
N LYS A 27 3.78 -15.38 3.38
CA LYS A 27 4.27 -16.40 2.44
C LYS A 27 3.93 -16.04 0.99
N VAL A 28 2.70 -15.62 0.70
CA VAL A 28 2.25 -15.28 -0.66
C VAL A 28 2.94 -14.02 -1.17
N CYS A 29 3.01 -12.97 -0.35
CA CYS A 29 3.69 -11.72 -0.71
C CYS A 29 5.19 -11.94 -0.89
N SER A 30 5.84 -12.68 0.01
CA SER A 30 7.26 -13.04 -0.12
C SER A 30 7.53 -13.81 -1.40
N MET A 31 6.70 -14.82 -1.73
CA MET A 31 6.83 -15.58 -2.98
C MET A 31 6.65 -14.69 -4.21
N LEU A 32 5.70 -13.76 -4.17
CA LEU A 32 5.45 -12.81 -5.26
C LEU A 32 6.68 -11.93 -5.51
N VAL A 33 7.27 -11.36 -4.45
CA VAL A 33 8.46 -10.52 -4.57
C VAL A 33 9.69 -11.33 -4.98
N GLN A 34 9.88 -12.54 -4.45
CA GLN A 34 10.95 -13.45 -4.88
C GLN A 34 10.87 -13.78 -6.37
N LYS A 35 9.67 -14.06 -6.89
CA LYS A 35 9.47 -14.26 -8.35
C LYS A 35 9.84 -13.02 -9.13
N LYS A 36 9.47 -11.82 -8.66
CA LYS A 36 9.90 -10.57 -9.29
C LYS A 36 11.41 -10.39 -9.25
N LEU A 37 12.08 -10.71 -8.14
CA LEU A 37 13.54 -10.63 -8.05
C LEU A 37 14.24 -11.49 -9.11
N ILE A 38 13.70 -12.68 -9.39
CA ILE A 38 14.26 -13.63 -10.38
C ILE A 38 13.95 -13.21 -11.83
N TYR A 39 12.69 -12.89 -12.13
CA TYR A 39 12.22 -12.71 -13.52
C TYR A 39 12.10 -11.23 -13.95
N ASN A 40 11.96 -10.32 -13.00
CA ASN A 40 11.63 -8.91 -13.21
C ASN A 40 12.47 -8.00 -12.29
N LYS A 41 13.78 -8.24 -12.20
CA LYS A 41 14.70 -7.57 -11.24
C LYS A 41 14.74 -6.03 -11.28
N TYR A 42 14.17 -5.41 -12.32
CA TYR A 42 14.09 -3.95 -12.45
C TYR A 42 12.73 -3.39 -12.05
N ASP A 43 11.74 -4.24 -11.75
CA ASP A 43 10.48 -3.79 -11.19
C ASP A 43 10.72 -3.15 -9.82
N GLU A 44 9.80 -2.29 -9.44
CA GLU A 44 9.84 -1.60 -8.17
C GLU A 44 8.69 -2.08 -7.29
N VAL A 45 8.98 -2.29 -6.01
CA VAL A 45 8.02 -2.71 -5.02
C VAL A 45 8.07 -1.75 -3.83
N GLY A 46 6.90 -1.36 -3.34
CA GLY A 46 6.73 -0.70 -2.05
C GLY A 46 5.73 -1.46 -1.20
N ILE A 47 5.82 -1.27 0.12
CA ILE A 47 5.00 -1.94 1.12
C ILE A 47 4.38 -0.87 2.01
N VAL A 48 3.05 -0.87 2.08
CA VAL A 48 2.24 -0.06 2.98
C VAL A 48 1.48 -1.01 3.89
N LEU A 49 1.61 -0.79 5.20
CA LEU A 49 0.91 -1.54 6.23
C LEU A 49 -0.17 -0.64 6.82
N PHE A 50 -1.35 -1.18 7.06
CA PHE A 50 -2.43 -0.44 7.73
C PHE A 50 -3.10 -1.30 8.80
N GLY A 51 -3.66 -0.64 9.83
CA GLY A 51 -4.06 -1.30 11.08
C GLY A 51 -2.92 -1.43 12.08
N THR A 52 -1.81 -0.70 11.89
CA THR A 52 -0.65 -0.68 12.81
C THR A 52 -0.94 0.15 14.07
N GLU A 53 -0.19 -0.11 15.14
CA GLU A 53 -0.21 0.81 16.31
C GLU A 53 0.39 2.17 15.93
N ASP A 54 1.54 2.12 15.26
CA ASP A 54 2.28 3.29 14.82
C ASP A 54 1.70 3.92 13.55
N THR A 55 2.14 5.15 13.27
CA THR A 55 1.86 5.86 12.01
C THR A 55 3.17 6.37 11.44
N ASP A 56 3.46 6.05 10.18
CA ASP A 56 4.66 6.53 9.49
C ASP A 56 4.36 6.67 7.99
N ASN A 57 3.87 7.83 7.60
CA ASN A 57 3.65 8.20 6.22
C ASN A 57 3.78 9.73 6.03
N GLU A 58 4.13 10.15 4.81
CA GLU A 58 4.38 11.56 4.51
C GLU A 58 3.12 12.42 4.68
N LEU A 59 1.94 11.90 4.30
CA LEU A 59 0.67 12.65 4.38
C LEU A 59 0.32 13.03 5.83
N THR A 60 0.54 12.15 6.81
CA THR A 60 0.35 12.50 8.23
C THR A 60 1.20 13.69 8.65
N THR A 61 2.42 13.80 8.12
CA THR A 61 3.33 14.91 8.43
C THR A 61 2.96 16.19 7.69
N GLU A 62 2.48 16.08 6.45
CA GLU A 62 2.16 17.21 5.58
C GLU A 62 0.82 17.87 5.90
N VAL A 63 -0.23 17.06 6.12
CA VAL A 63 -1.61 17.56 6.25
C VAL A 63 -2.33 17.06 7.51
N GLY A 64 -1.72 16.15 8.26
CA GLY A 64 -2.37 15.46 9.39
C GLY A 64 -3.35 14.37 8.94
N GLY A 65 -3.73 13.48 9.87
CA GLY A 65 -4.60 12.34 9.57
C GLY A 65 -3.82 11.11 9.10
N TYR A 66 -4.49 10.21 8.37
CA TYR A 66 -3.92 8.94 7.85
C TYR A 66 -3.20 8.11 8.92
N GLN A 67 -3.80 8.04 10.11
CA GLN A 67 -3.23 7.34 11.27
C GLN A 67 -3.29 5.82 11.09
N HIS A 68 -2.42 5.11 11.81
CA HIS A 68 -2.32 3.65 11.80
C HIS A 68 -1.98 3.09 10.40
N VAL A 69 -1.30 3.90 9.58
CA VAL A 69 -0.76 3.55 8.27
C VAL A 69 0.75 3.83 8.27
N VAL A 70 1.53 2.81 7.91
CA VAL A 70 3.00 2.82 7.91
C VAL A 70 3.52 2.43 6.52
N VAL A 71 4.38 3.26 5.94
CA VAL A 71 5.12 2.98 4.71
C VAL A 71 6.39 2.19 5.09
N SER A 72 6.22 0.88 5.31
CA SER A 72 7.32 -0.01 5.72
C SER A 72 8.49 -0.03 4.72
N LYS A 73 8.17 0.02 3.42
CA LYS A 73 9.17 0.19 2.36
C LYS A 73 8.67 1.18 1.31
N ASN A 74 9.43 2.25 1.12
CA ASN A 74 9.27 3.13 -0.03
C ASN A 74 9.46 2.37 -1.35
N SER A 75 8.83 2.88 -2.42
CA SER A 75 8.85 2.22 -3.72
C SER A 75 10.26 2.23 -4.32
N LYS A 76 10.98 1.11 -4.20
CA LYS A 76 12.36 0.93 -4.69
C LYS A 76 12.48 -0.31 -5.57
N VAL A 77 13.60 -0.44 -6.29
CA VAL A 77 13.89 -1.62 -7.12
C VAL A 77 13.90 -2.86 -6.23
N VAL A 78 13.33 -3.97 -6.72
CA VAL A 78 13.23 -5.21 -5.95
C VAL A 78 14.60 -5.72 -5.52
N ASP A 79 14.75 -5.95 -4.22
CA ASP A 79 15.95 -6.50 -3.58
C ASP A 79 15.57 -7.47 -2.43
N GLY A 80 16.60 -8.02 -1.77
CA GLY A 80 16.45 -8.94 -0.64
C GLY A 80 15.72 -8.31 0.54
N ASP A 81 15.98 -7.03 0.85
CA ASP A 81 15.39 -6.33 1.99
C ASP A 81 13.85 -6.27 1.92
N ILE A 82 13.28 -6.15 0.70
CA ILE A 82 11.81 -6.18 0.53
C ILE A 82 11.26 -7.56 0.87
N VAL A 83 11.97 -8.63 0.51
CA VAL A 83 11.57 -10.00 0.85
C VAL A 83 11.62 -10.21 2.36
N GLU A 84 12.69 -9.75 3.02
CA GLU A 84 12.83 -9.84 4.48
C GLU A 84 11.72 -9.07 5.21
N ALA A 85 11.35 -7.88 4.72
CA ALA A 85 10.26 -7.10 5.29
C ALA A 85 8.89 -7.79 5.21
N LEU A 86 8.70 -8.73 4.28
CA LEU A 86 7.46 -9.50 4.11
C LEU A 86 7.44 -10.81 4.90
N GLN A 87 8.56 -11.22 5.51
CA GLN A 87 8.64 -12.45 6.30
C GLN A 87 8.21 -12.26 7.76
N GLN A 88 8.18 -11.02 8.24
CA GLN A 88 7.83 -10.67 9.62
C GLN A 88 6.94 -9.43 9.61
N LEU A 89 5.68 -9.61 9.21
CA LEU A 89 4.71 -8.52 9.28
C LEU A 89 4.34 -8.26 10.74
N PRO A 90 4.25 -6.99 11.16
CA PRO A 90 3.84 -6.66 12.51
C PRO A 90 2.39 -7.09 12.75
N ARG A 91 2.07 -7.38 14.01
CA ARG A 91 0.71 -7.63 14.48
C ARG A 91 0.15 -6.30 14.99
N GLY A 92 -0.56 -5.60 14.13
CA GLY A 92 -1.18 -4.32 14.46
C GLY A 92 -2.31 -4.46 15.47
N THR A 93 -2.64 -3.35 16.13
CA THR A 93 -3.67 -3.27 17.18
C THR A 93 -4.90 -2.45 16.75
N ALA A 94 -4.80 -1.70 15.66
CA ALA A 94 -5.89 -0.90 15.12
C ALA A 94 -6.70 -1.70 14.08
N ASP A 95 -7.99 -1.43 13.99
CA ASP A 95 -8.86 -2.07 13.00
C ASP A 95 -8.53 -1.56 11.59
N GLY A 96 -7.80 -2.37 10.81
CA GLY A 96 -7.28 -2.01 9.49
C GLY A 96 -8.37 -1.71 8.45
N ASP A 97 -9.51 -2.38 8.53
CA ASP A 97 -10.63 -2.22 7.60
C ASP A 97 -11.19 -0.78 7.53
N TYR A 98 -11.19 -0.04 8.66
CA TYR A 98 -11.60 1.37 8.68
C TYR A 98 -10.63 2.27 7.89
N LEU A 99 -9.38 1.83 7.74
CA LEU A 99 -8.25 2.57 7.22
C LEU A 99 -7.94 2.20 5.76
N VAL A 100 -8.74 1.33 5.13
CA VAL A 100 -8.50 0.87 3.75
C VAL A 100 -8.42 2.05 2.78
N LEU A 101 -9.32 3.03 2.89
CA LEU A 101 -9.29 4.23 2.04
C LEU A 101 -8.06 5.10 2.35
N ASP A 102 -7.72 5.27 3.63
CA ASP A 102 -6.55 6.02 4.06
C ASP A 102 -5.26 5.39 3.48
N ALA A 103 -5.15 4.05 3.52
CA ALA A 103 -4.03 3.31 2.94
C ALA A 103 -3.97 3.43 1.42
N VAL A 104 -5.12 3.40 0.72
CA VAL A 104 -5.19 3.62 -0.73
C VAL A 104 -4.71 5.03 -1.08
N ILE A 105 -5.13 6.05 -0.34
CA ILE A 105 -4.73 7.44 -0.56
C ILE A 105 -3.21 7.61 -0.34
N VAL A 106 -2.68 7.06 0.77
CA VAL A 106 -1.23 7.08 1.04
C VAL A 106 -0.45 6.39 -0.08
N ALA A 107 -0.90 5.24 -0.55
CA ALA A 107 -0.23 4.54 -1.65
C ALA A 107 -0.34 5.29 -2.99
N MET A 108 -1.44 6.00 -3.24
CA MET A 108 -1.58 6.85 -4.40
C MET A 108 -0.65 8.05 -4.35
N ASP A 109 -0.51 8.70 -3.19
CA ASP A 109 0.45 9.79 -2.99
C ASP A 109 1.87 9.34 -3.31
N MET A 110 2.28 8.15 -2.82
CA MET A 110 3.57 7.55 -3.17
C MET A 110 3.75 7.37 -4.69
N LEU A 111 2.71 6.93 -5.41
CA LEU A 111 2.78 6.79 -6.88
C LEU A 111 2.82 8.15 -7.59
N ILE A 112 2.04 9.12 -7.14
CA ILE A 112 1.99 10.46 -7.74
C ILE A 112 3.35 11.15 -7.56
N LYS A 113 3.90 11.19 -6.36
CA LYS A 113 5.23 11.77 -6.07
C LYS A 113 6.34 11.09 -6.88
N LYS A 114 6.28 9.77 -7.02
CA LYS A 114 7.29 9.00 -7.74
C LYS A 114 7.28 9.22 -9.26
N PHE A 115 6.09 9.18 -9.87
CA PHE A 115 5.99 9.27 -11.33
C PHE A 115 5.91 10.73 -11.81
N GLY A 116 5.43 11.63 -10.96
CA GLY A 116 5.14 13.01 -11.35
C GLY A 116 4.23 13.08 -12.58
N GLU A 117 4.36 14.16 -13.34
CA GLU A 117 3.58 14.38 -14.57
C GLU A 117 4.19 13.66 -15.79
N THR A 118 5.50 13.41 -15.77
CA THR A 118 6.26 13.04 -16.97
C THR A 118 6.66 11.57 -17.04
N ASN A 119 6.82 10.88 -15.91
CA ASN A 119 7.26 9.48 -15.94
C ASN A 119 6.06 8.56 -16.20
N LYS A 120 6.20 7.75 -17.25
CA LYS A 120 5.21 6.74 -17.62
C LYS A 120 5.73 5.37 -17.23
N GLY A 121 4.85 4.54 -16.67
CA GLY A 121 5.16 3.17 -16.29
C GLY A 121 3.91 2.42 -15.90
N LYS A 122 4.03 1.11 -15.73
CA LYS A 122 2.91 0.30 -15.29
C LYS A 122 2.77 0.45 -13.77
N LYS A 123 1.65 1.00 -13.31
CA LYS A 123 1.34 1.19 -11.89
C LYS A 123 0.39 0.08 -11.44
N ARG A 124 0.65 -0.54 -10.29
CA ARG A 124 -0.21 -1.57 -9.72
C ARG A 124 -0.32 -1.39 -8.21
N LEU A 125 -1.56 -1.28 -7.74
CA LEU A 125 -1.90 -1.39 -6.32
C LEU A 125 -2.43 -2.80 -6.06
N CYS A 126 -1.96 -3.44 -5.00
CA CYS A 126 -2.46 -4.74 -4.56
C CYS A 126 -2.87 -4.65 -3.10
N LEU A 127 -4.19 -4.59 -2.87
CA LEU A 127 -4.78 -4.54 -1.54
C LEU A 127 -5.07 -5.96 -1.03
N ILE A 128 -4.67 -6.23 0.22
CA ILE A 128 -4.93 -7.50 0.92
C ILE A 128 -5.57 -7.17 2.27
N THR A 129 -6.84 -7.54 2.42
CA THR A 129 -7.67 -7.32 3.61
C THR A 129 -8.83 -8.33 3.62
N ASN A 130 -9.47 -8.55 4.76
CA ASN A 130 -10.68 -9.38 4.88
C ASN A 130 -11.98 -8.57 4.70
N ALA A 131 -11.91 -7.23 4.63
CA ALA A 131 -13.03 -6.34 4.38
C ALA A 131 -14.22 -6.56 5.35
N GLN A 132 -13.92 -6.88 6.62
CA GLN A 132 -14.94 -7.21 7.61
C GLN A 132 -15.53 -5.96 8.30
N CYS A 133 -14.76 -4.88 8.44
CA CYS A 133 -15.24 -3.63 9.01
C CYS A 133 -15.63 -2.60 7.92
N PRO A 134 -16.55 -1.67 8.25
CA PRO A 134 -16.93 -0.60 7.33
C PRO A 134 -15.80 0.42 7.16
N ILE A 135 -15.77 1.05 5.99
CA ILE A 135 -14.88 2.19 5.74
C ILE A 135 -15.23 3.39 6.62
N LYS A 136 -14.19 4.08 7.09
CA LYS A 136 -14.29 5.34 7.85
C LYS A 136 -15.13 6.38 7.09
N ASP A 137 -15.87 7.18 7.84
CA ASP A 137 -16.61 8.30 7.27
C ASP A 137 -15.66 9.44 6.88
N PRO A 138 -15.90 10.09 5.72
CA PRO A 138 -15.14 11.27 5.31
C PRO A 138 -15.19 12.36 6.38
N TYR A 139 -14.11 13.12 6.52
CA TYR A 139 -14.15 14.37 7.29
C TYR A 139 -14.99 15.43 6.57
N GLU A 140 -14.91 15.46 5.24
CA GLU A 140 -15.71 16.31 4.35
C GLU A 140 -16.25 15.49 3.18
N GLY A 141 -17.48 15.80 2.76
CA GLY A 141 -18.15 15.17 1.63
C GLY A 141 -18.74 13.78 1.94
N SER A 142 -19.16 13.09 0.88
CA SER A 142 -19.71 11.72 0.97
C SER A 142 -18.67 10.65 0.62
N LYS A 143 -18.94 9.40 1.00
CA LYS A 143 -18.10 8.24 0.64
C LYS A 143 -17.99 8.10 -0.87
N GLU A 144 -19.09 8.33 -1.58
CA GLU A 144 -19.16 8.30 -3.04
C GLU A 144 -18.30 9.40 -3.68
N GLU A 145 -18.26 10.59 -3.08
CA GLU A 145 -17.42 11.69 -3.55
C GLU A 145 -15.92 11.39 -3.36
N GLN A 146 -15.55 10.80 -2.22
CA GLN A 146 -14.17 10.33 -1.98
C GLN A 146 -13.76 9.28 -3.01
N VAL A 147 -14.58 8.25 -3.22
CA VAL A 147 -14.32 7.19 -4.22
C VAL A 147 -14.23 7.79 -5.63
N THR A 148 -15.11 8.73 -5.96
CA THR A 148 -15.08 9.43 -7.25
C THR A 148 -13.78 10.22 -7.44
N THR A 149 -13.30 10.88 -6.38
CA THR A 149 -12.05 11.65 -6.40
C THR A 149 -10.86 10.73 -6.58
N ILE A 150 -10.79 9.63 -5.83
CA ILE A 150 -9.78 8.58 -5.97
C ILE A 150 -9.79 8.04 -7.42
N ALA A 151 -10.95 7.67 -7.96
CA ALA A 151 -11.06 7.13 -9.30
C ALA A 151 -10.59 8.11 -10.39
N LYS A 152 -10.90 9.41 -10.24
CA LYS A 152 -10.40 10.45 -11.15
C LYS A 152 -8.88 10.54 -11.10
N GLN A 153 -8.29 10.52 -9.90
CA GLN A 153 -6.84 10.57 -9.72
C GLN A 153 -6.14 9.32 -10.30
N MET A 154 -6.73 8.13 -10.11
CA MET A 154 -6.22 6.88 -10.70
C MET A 154 -6.30 6.84 -12.23
N THR A 155 -7.23 7.59 -12.83
CA THR A 155 -7.35 7.68 -14.30
C THR A 155 -6.41 8.72 -14.89
N ALA A 156 -6.12 9.79 -14.14
CA ALA A 156 -5.22 10.84 -14.54
C ALA A 156 -3.73 10.41 -14.50
N HIS A 157 -3.37 9.51 -13.58
CA HIS A 157 -2.00 9.09 -13.31
C HIS A 157 -1.80 7.59 -13.49
#